data_AF-A0A1A6HLN6-F1
#
_entry.id   AF-A0A1A6HLN6-F1
#
_cell.length_a   1.000
_cell.length_b   1.000
_cell.length_c   1.000
_cell.angle_alpha   90.00
_cell.angle_beta   90.00
_cell.angle_gamma   90.00
#
_symmetry.space_group_name_H-M   'P 1'
#
loop_
_entity.id
_entity.type
_entity.pdbx_description
1 polymer ?
#
loop_
_entity_poly.entity_id
_entity_poly.type
_entity_poly.pdbx_seq_one_letter_code
_entity_poly.pdbx_strand_id
1 'polypeptide(L)'
;MSGRSGKKKMSKLSRSARAGVIFPVGRLMRYLKKGTFKYRISVGAPVYMAAVIEYLAGVTIASGGVLPRIHPELLAKKRGTKGKSETILSPPPEKRGRKAASGKKGGKKSKATKPRTSKKSKPKDSDKEGTSNSTSEDGPGDGFTILSSKSLVLGQKLSLTQSDISHIGSMRVEGIVHPTTAEIDLKEEIGKALEKAGGKEFLETVKELRKSQGPLEVAEAAVSQSSGLAAKFVIHCHIPQWGSDKCEEQLEETIKNCLSAAEDKKLKSVAFPPFPSGRNCFPKQTAAQVTLKAISAHFDDSSASSLKNVYFLLFDSESIGIYVQEMAKLDTNPLSCLIPKQQNVDICPQGIHLKESSRKLLKGNKAKLPKF
;
A
#
# COMPACT_ATOMS: atom_id res chain seq x y z
N MET A 1 -65.34 -37.40 14.83
CA MET A 1 -64.01 -36.82 15.18
C MET A 1 -63.11 -36.92 13.95
N SER A 2 -62.82 -35.81 13.25
CA SER A 2 -61.92 -35.81 12.09
C SER A 2 -60.50 -35.44 12.50
N GLY A 3 -59.57 -36.38 12.29
CA GLY A 3 -58.15 -36.23 12.64
C GLY A 3 -57.43 -35.27 11.70
N ARG A 4 -56.96 -34.15 12.26
CA ARG A 4 -56.17 -33.14 11.55
C ARG A 4 -54.71 -33.62 11.47
N SER A 5 -54.32 -34.22 10.35
CA SER A 5 -52.94 -34.62 10.08
C SER A 5 -52.06 -33.38 9.90
N GLY A 6 -51.24 -33.08 10.92
CA GLY A 6 -50.29 -31.96 10.89
C GLY A 6 -49.13 -32.25 9.92
N LYS A 7 -49.08 -31.53 8.80
CA LYS A 7 -47.87 -31.46 7.95
C LYS A 7 -46.68 -31.01 8.82
N LYS A 8 -45.63 -31.85 8.90
CA LYS A 8 -44.33 -31.47 9.48
C LYS A 8 -43.85 -30.19 8.80
N LYS A 9 -43.80 -29.07 9.53
CA LYS A 9 -43.22 -27.81 9.05
C LYS A 9 -41.72 -28.03 8.86
N MET A 10 -41.25 -28.11 7.61
CA MET A 10 -39.82 -27.99 7.29
C MET A 10 -39.30 -26.68 7.90
N SER A 11 -38.21 -26.76 8.68
CA SER A 11 -37.60 -25.57 9.28
C SER A 11 -37.11 -24.65 8.16
N LYS A 12 -37.58 -23.39 8.17
CA LYS A 12 -37.12 -22.40 7.19
C LYS A 12 -35.66 -22.08 7.50
N LEU A 13 -34.74 -22.56 6.66
CA LEU A 13 -33.33 -22.15 6.70
C LEU A 13 -33.22 -20.63 6.59
N SER A 14 -32.36 -20.03 7.42
CA SER A 14 -32.09 -18.59 7.42
C SER A 14 -31.38 -18.18 6.13
N ARG A 15 -31.44 -16.89 5.76
CA ARG A 15 -30.77 -16.40 4.55
C ARG A 15 -29.24 -16.54 4.62
N SER A 16 -28.66 -16.39 5.81
CA SER A 16 -27.23 -16.63 6.03
C SER A 16 -26.89 -18.11 5.89
N ALA A 17 -27.67 -19.01 6.47
CA ALA A 17 -27.47 -20.45 6.34
C ALA A 17 -27.61 -20.94 4.89
N ARG A 18 -28.53 -20.37 4.11
CA ARG A 18 -28.66 -20.67 2.67
C ARG A 18 -27.50 -20.14 1.83
N ALA A 19 -26.90 -19.02 2.24
CA ALA A 19 -25.79 -18.39 1.54
C ALA A 19 -24.42 -18.90 2.00
N GLY A 20 -24.36 -19.77 3.01
CA GLY A 20 -23.11 -20.32 3.52
C GLY A 20 -22.22 -19.32 4.26
N VAL A 21 -22.77 -18.20 4.72
CA VAL A 21 -22.02 -17.12 5.41
C VAL A 21 -22.32 -17.10 6.91
N ILE A 22 -21.28 -16.88 7.71
CA ILE A 22 -21.38 -16.73 9.17
C ILE A 22 -22.09 -15.41 9.52
N PHE A 23 -21.84 -14.35 8.74
CA PHE A 23 -22.40 -13.02 9.01
C PHE A 23 -23.92 -12.93 8.78
N PRO A 24 -24.67 -12.19 9.62
CA PRO A 24 -26.14 -12.18 9.60
C PRO A 24 -26.70 -11.32 8.44
N VAL A 25 -26.88 -11.94 7.27
CA VAL A 25 -27.48 -11.34 6.05
C VAL A 25 -28.78 -10.58 6.31
N GLY A 26 -29.67 -11.12 7.15
CA GLY A 26 -30.95 -10.48 7.47
C GLY A 26 -30.81 -9.15 8.21
N ARG A 27 -29.78 -9.01 9.04
CA ARG A 27 -29.47 -7.77 9.78
C ARG A 27 -28.85 -6.73 8.84
N LEU A 28 -27.93 -7.16 7.97
CA LEU A 28 -27.32 -6.30 6.95
C LEU A 28 -28.37 -5.70 6.00
N MET A 29 -29.35 -6.49 5.56
CA MET A 29 -30.44 -5.96 4.74
C MET A 29 -31.24 -4.86 5.45
N ARG A 30 -31.44 -4.95 6.77
CA ARG A 30 -32.13 -3.90 7.55
C ARG A 30 -31.29 -2.63 7.59
N TYR A 31 -29.98 -2.73 7.78
CA TYR A 31 -29.10 -1.56 7.78
C TYR A 31 -29.03 -0.89 6.42
N LEU A 32 -28.88 -1.68 5.35
CA LEU A 32 -28.91 -1.16 3.98
C LEU A 32 -30.22 -0.40 3.72
N LYS A 33 -31.38 -0.98 4.07
CA LYS A 33 -32.68 -0.30 3.92
C LYS A 33 -32.83 0.97 4.77
N LYS A 34 -32.16 1.06 5.92
CA LYS A 34 -32.18 2.24 6.79
C LYS A 34 -31.22 3.34 6.33
N GLY A 35 -30.13 2.99 5.64
CA GLY A 35 -29.14 3.96 5.16
C GLY A 35 -29.45 4.50 3.76
N THR A 36 -30.14 3.72 2.92
CA THR A 36 -30.36 4.06 1.51
C THR A 36 -31.83 4.05 1.14
N PHE A 37 -32.60 5.03 1.64
CA PHE A 37 -34.04 5.16 1.35
C PHE A 37 -34.36 5.42 -0.13
N LYS A 38 -33.42 6.01 -0.87
CA LYS A 38 -33.57 6.40 -2.27
C LYS A 38 -33.42 5.23 -3.26
N TYR A 39 -32.74 4.15 -2.87
CA TYR A 39 -32.32 3.09 -3.78
C TYR A 39 -33.11 1.79 -3.57
N ARG A 40 -33.47 1.11 -4.66
CA ARG A 40 -34.02 -0.25 -4.60
C ARG A 40 -32.89 -1.25 -4.39
N ILE A 41 -32.92 -1.94 -3.26
CA ILE A 41 -31.87 -2.88 -2.85
C ILE A 41 -32.24 -4.29 -3.30
N SER A 42 -31.40 -4.89 -4.13
CA SER A 42 -31.57 -6.27 -4.60
C SER A 42 -31.42 -7.28 -3.45
N VAL A 43 -31.99 -8.48 -3.61
CA VAL A 43 -31.94 -9.52 -2.57
C VAL A 43 -30.51 -10.07 -2.37
N GLY A 44 -29.65 -9.93 -3.37
CA GLY A 44 -28.24 -10.34 -3.34
C GLY A 44 -27.29 -9.34 -2.66
N ALA A 45 -27.63 -8.05 -2.61
CA ALA A 45 -26.80 -7.02 -1.97
C ALA A 45 -26.40 -7.33 -0.51
N PRO A 46 -27.31 -7.75 0.41
CA PRO A 46 -26.92 -8.09 1.77
C PRO A 46 -26.11 -9.39 1.86
N VAL A 47 -26.19 -10.28 0.86
CA VAL A 47 -25.40 -11.53 0.80
C VAL A 47 -23.98 -11.19 0.39
N TYR A 48 -23.80 -10.34 -0.62
CA TYR A 48 -22.50 -9.84 -1.04
C TYR A 48 -21.79 -9.09 0.10
N MET A 49 -22.49 -8.17 0.77
CA MET A 49 -21.92 -7.45 1.92
C MET A 49 -21.52 -8.40 3.06
N ALA A 50 -22.32 -9.44 3.34
CA ALA A 50 -21.98 -10.43 4.35
C ALA A 50 -20.69 -11.19 3.97
N ALA A 51 -20.60 -11.63 2.72
CA ALA A 51 -19.44 -12.35 2.20
C ALA A 51 -18.17 -11.48 2.18
N VAL A 52 -18.26 -10.21 1.79
CA VAL A 52 -17.12 -9.28 1.80
C VAL A 52 -16.63 -9.01 3.23
N ILE A 53 -17.55 -8.77 4.18
CA ILE A 53 -17.15 -8.57 5.58
C ILE A 53 -16.51 -9.84 6.16
N GLU A 54 -17.02 -11.01 5.79
CA GLU A 54 -16.44 -12.30 6.20
C GLU A 54 -15.05 -12.52 5.60
N TYR A 55 -14.88 -12.17 4.32
CA TYR A 55 -13.57 -12.20 3.66
C TYR A 55 -12.58 -11.25 4.36
N LEU A 56 -12.98 -10.00 4.61
CA LEU A 56 -12.15 -9.02 5.32
C LEU A 56 -11.84 -9.43 6.76
N ALA A 57 -12.77 -10.10 7.46
CA ALA A 57 -12.54 -10.65 8.79
C ALA A 57 -11.60 -11.88 8.76
N GLY A 58 -11.60 -12.64 7.65
CA GLY A 58 -10.67 -13.73 7.39
C GLY A 58 -9.26 -13.26 7.00
N VAL A 59 -9.12 -12.04 6.49
CA VAL A 59 -7.84 -11.36 6.29
C VAL A 59 -7.37 -10.79 7.65
N THR A 60 -6.94 -11.66 8.55
CA THR A 60 -6.08 -11.24 9.66
C THR A 60 -4.73 -10.85 9.07
N ILE A 61 -4.47 -9.55 8.96
CA ILE A 61 -3.14 -9.00 8.71
C ILE A 61 -2.21 -9.53 9.81
N ALA A 62 -1.02 -10.01 9.44
CA ALA A 62 0.01 -10.53 10.34
C ALA A 62 0.65 -9.46 11.28
N SER A 63 -0.01 -8.34 11.53
CA SER A 63 0.46 -7.29 12.44
C SER A 63 -0.64 -6.83 13.41
N GLY A 64 -0.80 -7.63 14.47
CA GLY A 64 -1.01 -7.09 15.82
C GLY A 64 -2.33 -6.38 16.10
N GLY A 65 -3.45 -7.09 16.03
CA GLY A 65 -4.68 -6.73 16.72
C GLY A 65 -5.30 -7.99 17.33
N VAL A 66 -5.19 -8.16 18.66
CA VAL A 66 -5.70 -9.33 19.37
C VAL A 66 -7.21 -9.42 19.18
N LEU A 67 -7.68 -10.39 18.39
CA LEU A 67 -9.06 -10.85 18.47
C LEU A 67 -9.12 -11.83 19.65
N PRO A 68 -9.85 -11.55 20.73
CA PRO A 68 -9.91 -12.47 21.84
C PRO A 68 -10.68 -13.73 21.39
N ARG A 69 -9.93 -14.80 21.08
CA ARG A 69 -10.42 -16.18 21.05
C ARG A 69 -10.78 -16.55 22.50
N ILE A 70 -11.93 -16.08 22.98
CA ILE A 70 -12.49 -16.57 24.23
C ILE A 70 -12.97 -17.99 23.95
N HIS A 71 -12.29 -18.99 24.53
CA HIS A 71 -12.81 -20.35 24.57
C HIS A 71 -14.17 -20.35 25.27
N PRO A 72 -15.22 -20.95 24.70
CA PRO A 72 -16.54 -21.03 25.34
C PRO A 72 -16.53 -21.83 26.65
N GLU A 73 -15.43 -22.50 26.97
CA GLU A 73 -15.18 -23.21 28.23
C GLU A 73 -14.84 -22.27 29.42
N LEU A 74 -14.39 -21.03 29.16
CA LEU A 74 -14.17 -20.01 30.20
C LEU A 74 -15.42 -19.16 30.50
N LEU A 75 -16.51 -19.37 29.77
CA LEU A 75 -17.82 -18.83 30.12
C LEU A 75 -18.56 -19.90 30.92
N ALA A 76 -18.51 -19.78 32.25
CA ALA A 76 -19.25 -20.67 33.15
C ALA A 76 -20.73 -20.73 32.74
N LYS A 77 -21.18 -21.91 32.31
CA LYS A 77 -22.57 -22.21 32.00
C LYS A 77 -23.37 -22.27 33.31
N LYS A 78 -23.80 -21.12 33.84
CA LYS A 78 -24.78 -21.13 34.94
C LYS A 78 -26.18 -21.31 34.36
N ARG A 79 -26.56 -22.59 34.28
CA ARG A 79 -27.92 -23.11 34.17
C ARG A 79 -28.79 -22.41 35.24
N GLY A 80 -29.83 -21.71 34.82
CA GLY A 80 -30.82 -21.19 35.75
C GLY A 80 -31.61 -22.32 36.39
N THR A 81 -31.54 -22.46 37.71
CA THR A 81 -32.59 -23.10 38.52
C THR A 81 -32.58 -22.46 39.91
N LYS A 82 -33.78 -22.12 40.38
CA LYS A 82 -34.10 -21.35 41.59
C LYS A 82 -33.61 -22.01 42.89
N GLY A 83 -33.21 -21.20 43.88
CA GLY A 83 -33.07 -21.57 45.29
C GLY A 83 -32.92 -20.31 46.15
N LYS A 84 -33.74 -20.18 47.21
CA LYS A 84 -33.85 -19.03 48.16
C LYS A 84 -32.79 -19.09 49.29
N SER A 85 -32.79 -18.03 50.12
CA SER A 85 -32.22 -17.79 51.48
C SER A 85 -30.71 -17.46 51.56
N GLU A 86 -30.20 -16.53 52.36
CA GLU A 86 -30.76 -15.65 53.42
C GLU A 86 -29.76 -14.49 53.71
N THR A 87 -30.27 -13.42 54.33
CA THR A 87 -29.60 -12.19 54.79
C THR A 87 -28.55 -12.43 55.89
N ILE A 88 -27.49 -11.60 55.99
CA ILE A 88 -26.90 -11.07 57.26
C ILE A 88 -25.88 -9.92 56.96
N LEU A 89 -26.24 -8.72 57.47
CA LEU A 89 -25.49 -7.58 58.08
C LEU A 89 -24.12 -7.03 57.55
N SER A 90 -24.16 -5.74 57.10
CA SER A 90 -23.45 -4.49 57.52
C SER A 90 -21.95 -4.45 57.93
N PRO A 91 -21.26 -3.27 58.06
CA PRO A 91 -21.47 -1.87 57.59
C PRO A 91 -20.21 -1.16 56.96
N PRO A 92 -20.27 0.14 56.58
CA PRO A 92 -19.19 0.89 55.87
C PRO A 92 -18.26 1.74 56.80
N PRO A 93 -17.09 2.23 56.34
CA PRO A 93 -16.15 2.96 57.20
C PRO A 93 -16.35 4.49 57.22
N GLU A 94 -16.14 5.05 58.41
CA GLU A 94 -16.30 6.46 58.83
C GLU A 94 -15.11 7.39 58.52
N LYS A 95 -15.39 8.69 58.63
CA LYS A 95 -14.49 9.86 58.62
C LYS A 95 -13.83 10.11 59.99
N ARG A 96 -12.63 10.68 59.99
CA ARG A 96 -12.04 11.57 61.04
C ARG A 96 -11.23 12.65 60.30
N GLY A 97 -11.12 13.93 60.66
CA GLY A 97 -11.60 14.77 61.76
C GLY A 97 -10.95 16.16 61.59
N ARG A 98 -11.67 17.23 61.96
CA ARG A 98 -11.33 18.66 61.79
C ARG A 98 -10.21 19.16 62.71
N LYS A 99 -9.53 20.26 62.32
CA LYS A 99 -9.45 21.53 63.11
C LYS A 99 -8.95 22.71 62.26
N ALA A 100 -9.35 23.91 62.67
CA ALA A 100 -9.37 25.17 61.93
C ALA A 100 -8.45 26.24 62.55
N ALA A 101 -8.14 27.32 61.82
CA ALA A 101 -8.26 28.72 62.29
C ALA A 101 -7.80 29.77 61.25
N SER A 102 -8.66 30.79 61.06
CA SER A 102 -8.42 32.25 60.84
C SER A 102 -7.37 32.76 59.82
N GLY A 103 -7.58 33.82 59.03
CA GLY A 103 -8.63 34.84 58.95
C GLY A 103 -8.25 36.02 58.05
N LYS A 104 -9.28 36.64 57.44
CA LYS A 104 -9.51 38.08 57.08
C LYS A 104 -8.46 38.97 56.35
N LYS A 105 -8.96 39.48 55.20
CA LYS A 105 -9.16 40.90 54.76
C LYS A 105 -8.00 41.81 54.29
N GLY A 106 -8.28 42.46 53.14
CA GLY A 106 -7.85 43.83 52.73
C GLY A 106 -6.56 43.85 51.89
N GLY A 107 -6.36 44.67 50.85
CA GLY A 107 -7.07 45.81 50.28
C GLY A 107 -6.04 46.78 49.66
N LYS A 108 -6.31 47.26 48.44
CA LYS A 108 -5.82 48.50 47.78
C LYS A 108 -4.33 48.68 47.36
N LYS A 109 -4.22 48.92 46.04
CA LYS A 109 -3.56 50.04 45.29
C LYS A 109 -2.04 50.26 45.32
N SER A 110 -1.58 50.62 44.11
CA SER A 110 -0.52 51.58 43.70
C SER A 110 0.84 50.97 43.32
N LYS A 111 1.67 51.52 42.42
CA LYS A 111 1.59 52.42 41.24
C LYS A 111 3.04 52.52 40.72
N ALA A 112 3.25 52.43 39.39
CA ALA A 112 4.51 52.73 38.65
C ALA A 112 5.75 51.85 39.02
N THR A 113 6.73 51.53 38.17
CA THR A 113 7.52 52.33 37.21
C THR A 113 8.31 51.35 36.29
N LYS A 114 8.48 51.66 35.00
CA LYS A 114 9.61 51.18 34.14
C LYS A 114 10.89 51.96 34.51
N PRO A 115 12.15 51.57 34.19
CA PRO A 115 12.58 50.94 32.93
C PRO A 115 13.78 49.93 32.97
N ARG A 116 14.03 49.35 31.78
CA ARG A 116 15.18 48.59 31.22
C ARG A 116 16.51 48.55 32.02
N THR A 117 17.09 47.36 32.12
CA THR A 117 18.51 47.06 31.79
C THR A 117 18.71 45.57 31.45
N SER A 118 19.78 45.32 30.72
CA SER A 118 20.16 44.12 29.97
C SER A 118 20.93 43.05 30.77
N LYS A 119 21.11 41.89 30.10
CA LYS A 119 22.11 40.80 30.29
C LYS A 119 21.76 39.57 31.15
N LYS A 120 21.58 38.46 30.40
CA LYS A 120 22.40 37.21 30.41
C LYS A 120 22.01 36.08 31.39
N SER A 121 21.48 34.97 30.84
CA SER A 121 21.73 33.59 31.30
C SER A 121 21.19 32.53 30.31
N LYS A 122 22.06 31.63 29.81
CA LYS A 122 21.72 30.24 29.42
C LYS A 122 21.45 29.41 30.71
N PRO A 123 21.17 28.09 30.67
CA PRO A 123 20.13 27.32 29.96
C PRO A 123 19.26 26.53 30.99
N LYS A 124 18.13 25.91 30.58
CA LYS A 124 17.59 24.72 31.27
C LYS A 124 16.51 23.98 30.48
N ASP A 125 16.71 22.66 30.42
CA ASP A 125 15.84 21.59 29.96
C ASP A 125 14.44 21.56 30.59
N SER A 126 13.47 21.04 29.83
CA SER A 126 12.66 19.90 30.28
C SER A 126 11.93 19.25 29.10
N ASP A 127 12.20 17.96 28.95
CA ASP A 127 11.71 16.89 28.05
C ASP A 127 10.19 16.87 27.78
N LYS A 128 9.71 16.50 26.57
CA LYS A 128 9.55 15.13 25.99
C LYS A 128 8.66 14.24 26.89
N GLU A 129 7.54 13.68 26.45
CA GLU A 129 7.30 12.67 25.39
C GLU A 129 5.83 12.79 24.90
N GLY A 130 5.42 12.33 23.71
CA GLY A 130 6.06 11.43 22.75
C GLY A 130 5.16 10.21 22.48
N THR A 131 4.87 9.94 21.21
CA THR A 131 4.94 8.57 20.66
C THR A 131 5.26 8.71 19.17
N SER A 132 6.57 8.79 18.93
CA SER A 132 7.25 8.46 17.69
C SER A 132 7.10 6.97 17.38
N ASN A 133 6.99 6.61 16.10
CA ASN A 133 7.39 5.29 15.66
C ASN A 133 8.40 5.43 14.52
N SER A 134 9.68 5.35 14.89
CA SER A 134 10.83 5.22 14.01
C SER A 134 11.43 3.83 14.20
N THR A 135 11.39 3.02 13.15
CA THR A 135 12.32 1.92 12.82
C THR A 135 12.10 1.69 11.33
N SER A 136 12.96 2.06 10.39
CA SER A 136 14.38 1.73 10.24
C SER A 136 15.20 2.91 9.69
N GLU A 137 16.53 2.82 9.80
CA GLU A 137 17.57 3.73 9.29
C GLU A 137 17.60 3.91 7.73
N ASP A 138 16.50 3.60 7.02
CA ASP A 138 16.39 3.56 5.54
C ASP A 138 15.36 4.60 5.02
N GLY A 139 15.21 5.74 5.68
CA GLY A 139 14.35 6.83 5.22
C GLY A 139 15.08 7.79 4.25
N PRO A 140 14.37 8.51 3.37
CA PRO A 140 14.95 9.42 2.38
C PRO A 140 15.68 10.66 2.95
N GLY A 141 15.80 10.80 4.27
CA GLY A 141 16.50 11.90 4.94
C GLY A 141 15.60 13.06 5.34
N ASP A 142 16.19 14.12 5.91
CA ASP A 142 15.48 15.34 6.31
C ASP A 142 14.91 16.09 5.10
N GLY A 143 13.69 16.61 5.20
CA GLY A 143 12.99 17.29 4.11
C GLY A 143 12.17 16.37 3.18
N PHE A 144 12.14 15.07 3.49
CA PHE A 144 11.43 14.06 2.71
C PHE A 144 10.43 13.30 3.60
N THR A 145 9.14 13.42 3.29
CA THR A 145 8.07 12.74 4.05
C THR A 145 7.48 11.61 3.22
N ILE A 146 7.62 10.37 3.68
CA ILE A 146 6.96 9.23 3.04
C ILE A 146 5.46 9.31 3.32
N LEU A 147 4.66 9.46 2.26
CA LEU A 147 3.20 9.57 2.34
C LEU A 147 2.51 8.21 2.30
N SER A 148 3.00 7.33 1.43
CA SER A 148 2.48 5.99 1.24
C SER A 148 3.60 5.09 0.79
N SER A 149 3.55 3.83 1.18
CA SER A 149 4.49 2.83 0.70
C SER A 149 3.78 1.52 0.41
N LYS A 150 4.25 0.83 -0.62
CA LYS A 150 3.75 -0.46 -1.04
C LYS A 150 4.91 -1.42 -1.27
N SER A 151 4.81 -2.58 -0.66
CA SER A 151 5.76 -3.67 -0.89
C SER A 151 5.29 -4.52 -2.05
N LEU A 152 6.18 -4.78 -2.99
CA LEU A 152 6.00 -5.75 -4.06
C LEU A 152 6.28 -7.17 -3.52
N VAL A 153 5.80 -8.18 -4.25
CA VAL A 153 5.82 -9.58 -3.81
C VAL A 153 7.24 -10.10 -3.58
N LEU A 154 8.22 -9.60 -4.32
CA LEU A 154 9.63 -9.98 -4.22
C LEU A 154 10.43 -9.16 -3.19
N GLY A 155 9.74 -8.32 -2.40
CA GLY A 155 10.34 -7.60 -1.27
C GLY A 155 10.82 -6.17 -1.58
N GLN A 156 10.72 -5.71 -2.82
CA GLN A 156 10.98 -4.31 -3.17
C GLN A 156 9.89 -3.41 -2.62
N LYS A 157 10.23 -2.17 -2.29
CA LYS A 157 9.32 -1.19 -1.69
C LYS A 157 9.22 0.03 -2.60
N LEU A 158 8.00 0.33 -3.02
CA LEU A 158 7.63 1.57 -3.71
C LEU A 158 7.16 2.58 -2.66
N SER A 159 7.78 3.77 -2.60
CA SER A 159 7.45 4.79 -1.60
C SER A 159 7.15 6.14 -2.25
N LEU A 160 5.93 6.66 -2.04
CA LEU A 160 5.58 8.03 -2.39
C LEU A 160 6.17 8.97 -1.35
N THR A 161 6.98 9.91 -1.82
CA THR A 161 7.71 10.82 -0.95
C THR A 161 7.36 12.25 -1.32
N GLN A 162 6.71 12.94 -0.39
CA GLN A 162 6.57 14.39 -0.48
C GLN A 162 7.92 15.03 -0.21
N SER A 163 8.32 15.94 -1.08
CA SER A 163 9.59 16.65 -0.95
C SER A 163 9.44 18.06 -1.47
N ASP A 164 10.48 18.87 -1.26
CA ASP A 164 10.66 20.13 -1.97
C ASP A 164 11.84 19.98 -2.94
N ILE A 165 11.71 20.56 -4.13
CA ILE A 165 12.74 20.55 -5.17
C ILE A 165 14.10 21.03 -4.64
N SER A 166 14.10 22.00 -3.73
CA SER A 166 15.33 22.60 -3.16
C SER A 166 16.15 21.62 -2.33
N HIS A 167 15.55 20.56 -1.79
CA HIS A 167 16.23 19.60 -0.91
C HIS A 167 16.74 18.36 -1.65
N ILE A 168 16.63 18.31 -2.99
CA ILE A 168 17.02 17.14 -3.79
C ILE A 168 18.45 16.66 -3.51
N GLY A 169 19.38 17.58 -3.24
CA GLY A 169 20.77 17.27 -2.92
C GLY A 169 20.97 16.56 -1.58
N SER A 170 20.02 16.69 -0.64
CA SER A 170 20.07 16.07 0.69
C SER A 170 19.36 14.71 0.76
N MET A 171 18.74 14.27 -0.34
CA MET A 171 17.99 13.02 -0.39
C MET A 171 18.92 11.81 -0.24
N ARG A 172 18.65 10.97 0.77
CA ARG A 172 19.40 9.73 1.03
C ARG A 172 18.92 8.59 0.12
N VAL A 173 19.19 8.72 -1.17
CA VAL A 173 18.96 7.68 -2.18
C VAL A 173 20.23 7.47 -2.98
N GLU A 174 20.51 6.26 -3.47
CA GLU A 174 21.76 6.02 -4.17
C GLU A 174 21.75 6.55 -5.62
N GLY A 175 20.60 6.52 -6.29
CA GLY A 175 20.42 7.04 -7.64
C GLY A 175 19.25 8.02 -7.75
N ILE A 176 19.44 9.13 -8.47
CA ILE A 176 18.37 10.08 -8.80
C ILE A 176 18.15 10.09 -10.30
N VAL A 177 16.93 9.83 -10.75
CA VAL A 177 16.57 9.93 -12.16
C VAL A 177 16.41 11.39 -12.56
N HIS A 178 16.88 11.75 -13.73
CA HIS A 178 16.79 13.09 -14.30
C HIS A 178 16.18 13.00 -15.72
N PRO A 179 14.85 13.15 -15.83
CA PRO A 179 14.16 13.25 -17.11
C PRO A 179 14.62 14.48 -17.88
N THR A 180 15.14 14.29 -19.09
CA THR A 180 15.74 15.33 -19.93
C THR A 180 15.45 15.09 -21.42
N THR A 181 15.94 15.99 -22.27
CA THR A 181 16.01 15.84 -23.73
C THR A 181 17.30 15.14 -24.18
N ALA A 182 17.43 14.88 -25.48
CA ALA A 182 18.61 14.31 -26.14
C ALA A 182 19.95 15.02 -25.79
N GLU A 183 19.89 16.32 -25.50
CA GLU A 183 21.07 17.13 -25.19
C GLU A 183 21.52 17.01 -23.72
N ILE A 184 20.80 16.25 -22.88
CA ILE A 184 21.06 16.14 -21.44
C ILE A 184 21.10 17.55 -20.80
N ASP A 185 20.16 18.42 -21.17
CA ASP A 185 20.10 19.79 -20.67
C ASP A 185 19.57 19.85 -19.22
N LEU A 186 19.86 20.94 -18.50
CA LEU A 186 19.50 21.09 -17.08
C LEU A 186 18.50 22.24 -16.88
N LYS A 187 17.67 22.54 -17.88
CA LYS A 187 16.83 23.75 -17.89
C LYS A 187 15.58 23.61 -17.01
N GLU A 188 15.11 22.39 -16.81
CA GLU A 188 13.95 22.06 -15.98
C GLU A 188 14.23 22.32 -14.49
N GLU A 189 13.17 22.31 -13.68
CA GLU A 189 13.27 22.54 -12.23
C GLU A 189 14.18 21.51 -11.54
N ILE A 190 14.09 20.24 -11.94
CA ILE A 190 14.94 19.18 -11.43
C ILE A 190 16.40 19.37 -11.88
N GLY A 191 16.63 19.72 -13.14
CA GLY A 191 17.98 19.98 -13.68
C GLY A 191 18.67 21.14 -12.96
N LYS A 192 17.95 22.25 -12.75
CA LYS A 192 18.44 23.40 -11.97
C LYS A 192 18.74 23.05 -10.51
N ALA A 193 17.91 22.21 -9.89
CA ALA A 193 18.11 21.79 -8.52
C ALA A 193 19.36 20.89 -8.37
N LEU A 194 19.57 19.97 -9.32
CA LEU A 194 20.77 19.14 -9.40
C LEU A 194 22.01 19.99 -9.69
N GLU A 195 21.95 20.94 -10.63
CA GLU A 195 23.03 21.87 -10.95
C GLU A 195 23.42 22.72 -9.72
N LYS A 196 22.41 23.27 -9.03
CA LYS A 196 22.64 24.09 -7.83
C LYS A 196 23.25 23.28 -6.69
N ALA A 197 22.82 22.03 -6.51
CA ALA A 197 23.34 21.16 -5.46
C ALA A 197 24.75 20.63 -5.78
N GLY A 198 24.99 20.21 -7.03
CA GLY A 198 26.26 19.62 -7.44
C GLY A 198 27.33 20.62 -7.87
N GLY A 199 26.95 21.86 -8.13
CA GLY A 199 27.88 22.94 -8.46
C GLY A 199 28.63 22.71 -9.78
N LYS A 200 29.83 23.28 -9.86
CA LYS A 200 30.64 23.28 -11.10
C LYS A 200 31.13 21.89 -11.50
N GLU A 201 31.44 21.03 -10.53
CA GLU A 201 31.93 19.67 -10.79
C GLU A 201 30.85 18.82 -11.50
N PHE A 202 29.59 18.96 -11.07
CA PHE A 202 28.48 18.27 -11.72
C PHE A 202 28.28 18.76 -13.15
N LEU A 203 28.37 20.07 -13.39
CA LEU A 203 28.29 20.63 -14.74
C LEU A 203 29.38 20.13 -15.69
N GLU A 204 30.62 20.01 -15.20
CA GLU A 204 31.72 19.46 -15.98
C GLU A 204 31.47 17.98 -16.31
N THR A 205 31.03 17.20 -15.31
CA THR A 205 30.67 15.78 -15.49
C THR A 205 29.58 15.60 -16.56
N VAL A 206 28.51 16.39 -16.51
CA VAL A 206 27.43 16.34 -17.51
C VAL A 206 27.93 16.77 -18.89
N LYS A 207 28.82 17.77 -18.96
CA LYS A 207 29.41 18.23 -20.22
C LYS A 207 30.31 17.16 -20.86
N GLU A 208 31.06 16.41 -20.07
CA GLU A 208 31.84 15.26 -20.54
C GLU A 208 30.92 14.12 -21.00
N LEU A 209 29.87 13.82 -20.23
CA LEU A 209 28.87 12.81 -20.59
C LEU A 209 28.22 13.11 -21.95
N ARG A 210 27.86 14.36 -22.22
CA ARG A 210 27.33 14.79 -23.53
C ARG A 210 28.32 14.58 -24.68
N LYS A 211 29.63 14.63 -24.42
CA LYS A 211 30.65 14.38 -25.46
C LYS A 211 30.89 12.89 -25.69
N SER A 212 30.81 12.08 -24.63
CA SER A 212 31.08 10.64 -24.71
C SER A 212 29.87 9.81 -25.13
N GLN A 213 28.66 10.22 -24.74
CA GLN A 213 27.41 9.47 -24.93
C GLN A 213 26.29 10.29 -25.58
N GLY A 214 26.50 11.59 -25.85
CA GLY A 214 25.47 12.41 -26.48
C GLY A 214 25.53 12.36 -28.02
N PRO A 215 24.40 12.67 -28.70
CA PRO A 215 23.05 12.89 -28.15
C PRO A 215 22.33 11.58 -27.80
N LEU A 216 21.52 11.59 -26.73
CA LEU A 216 20.77 10.40 -26.30
C LEU A 216 19.59 10.10 -27.23
N GLU A 217 19.42 8.82 -27.58
CA GLU A 217 18.25 8.33 -28.29
C GLU A 217 17.00 8.37 -27.39
N VAL A 218 15.81 8.36 -28.00
CA VAL A 218 14.56 8.34 -27.24
C VAL A 218 14.50 7.05 -26.42
N ALA A 219 14.12 7.17 -25.14
CA ALA A 219 14.11 6.12 -24.13
C ALA A 219 15.50 5.65 -23.64
N GLU A 220 16.60 6.22 -24.13
CA GLU A 220 17.93 5.91 -23.63
C GLU A 220 18.19 6.52 -22.25
N ALA A 221 18.99 5.84 -21.43
CA ALA A 221 19.44 6.30 -20.13
C ALA A 221 20.97 6.29 -20.02
N ALA A 222 21.54 7.39 -19.55
CA ALA A 222 22.96 7.58 -19.29
C ALA A 222 23.22 7.95 -17.84
N VAL A 223 24.35 7.53 -17.30
CA VAL A 223 24.67 7.71 -15.87
C VAL A 223 25.83 8.68 -15.71
N SER A 224 25.64 9.70 -14.89
CA SER A 224 26.71 10.58 -14.41
C SER A 224 26.98 10.33 -12.92
N GLN A 225 28.22 10.59 -12.51
CA GLN A 225 28.54 10.66 -11.09
C GLN A 225 28.01 11.97 -10.51
N SER A 226 27.39 11.92 -9.33
CA SER A 226 26.98 13.13 -8.63
C SER A 226 28.06 13.58 -7.64
N SER A 227 28.64 14.74 -7.90
CA SER A 227 29.38 15.51 -6.89
C SER A 227 28.42 16.40 -6.12
N GLY A 228 28.61 16.57 -4.80
CA GLY A 228 27.83 17.52 -3.98
C GLY A 228 26.41 17.10 -3.59
N LEU A 229 25.96 15.91 -4.01
CA LEU A 229 24.67 15.32 -3.61
C LEU A 229 24.90 14.14 -2.66
N ALA A 230 23.90 13.84 -1.84
CA ALA A 230 23.86 12.62 -1.03
C ALA A 230 23.71 11.35 -1.90
N ALA A 231 23.17 11.50 -3.11
CA ALA A 231 23.15 10.44 -4.11
C ALA A 231 24.52 10.18 -4.71
N LYS A 232 24.75 8.94 -5.15
CA LYS A 232 25.99 8.50 -5.77
C LYS A 232 26.01 8.79 -7.28
N PHE A 233 24.86 8.63 -7.93
CA PHE A 233 24.71 8.80 -9.36
C PHE A 233 23.43 9.54 -9.72
N VAL A 234 23.49 10.26 -10.85
CA VAL A 234 22.31 10.79 -11.54
C VAL A 234 22.11 10.00 -12.83
N ILE A 235 20.91 9.50 -13.04
CA ILE A 235 20.50 8.70 -14.21
C ILE A 235 19.71 9.63 -15.13
N HIS A 236 20.38 10.16 -16.14
CA HIS A 236 19.77 11.02 -17.15
C HIS A 236 19.01 10.15 -18.15
N CYS A 237 17.76 10.47 -18.44
CA CYS A 237 16.98 9.72 -19.42
C CYS A 237 16.30 10.64 -20.41
N HIS A 238 16.36 10.29 -21.70
CA HIS A 238 15.67 11.03 -22.74
C HIS A 238 14.24 10.52 -22.86
N ILE A 239 13.31 11.26 -22.24
CA ILE A 239 11.91 10.89 -22.25
C ILE A 239 11.26 11.18 -23.62
N PRO A 240 10.34 10.31 -24.10
CA PRO A 240 9.59 10.59 -25.32
C PRO A 240 8.69 11.81 -25.15
N GLN A 241 8.31 12.42 -26.28
CA GLN A 241 7.31 13.49 -26.29
C GLN A 241 5.89 12.91 -26.30
N TRP A 242 4.97 13.54 -25.59
CA TRP A 242 3.57 13.12 -25.63
C TRP A 242 2.94 13.45 -26.99
N GLY A 243 2.18 12.48 -27.52
CA GLY A 243 1.49 12.60 -28.79
C GLY A 243 2.26 12.04 -30.00
N SER A 244 3.51 11.58 -29.82
CA SER A 244 4.16 10.75 -30.83
C SER A 244 3.59 9.32 -30.84
N ASP A 245 3.78 8.63 -31.95
CA ASP A 245 3.41 7.22 -32.06
C ASP A 245 4.12 6.41 -30.97
N LYS A 246 3.37 5.55 -30.27
CA LYS A 246 3.88 4.65 -29.23
C LYS A 246 4.62 5.35 -28.07
N CYS A 247 4.32 6.63 -27.80
CA CYS A 247 4.95 7.37 -26.70
C CYS A 247 4.81 6.68 -25.33
N GLU A 248 3.68 6.01 -25.05
CA GLU A 248 3.51 5.23 -23.81
C GLU A 248 4.43 3.99 -23.73
N GLU A 249 4.63 3.29 -24.84
CA GLU A 249 5.55 2.14 -24.91
C GLU A 249 7.01 2.61 -24.73
N GLN A 250 7.37 3.73 -25.38
CA GLN A 250 8.68 4.34 -25.23
C GLN A 250 8.91 4.84 -23.79
N LEU A 251 7.87 5.36 -23.13
CA LEU A 251 7.97 5.77 -21.73
C LEU A 251 8.17 4.56 -20.81
N GLU A 252 7.46 3.46 -21.07
CA GLU A 252 7.68 2.19 -20.36
C GLU A 252 9.12 1.70 -20.51
N GLU A 253 9.67 1.74 -21.73
CA GLU A 253 11.06 1.39 -22.02
C GLU A 253 12.05 2.34 -21.33
N THR A 254 11.78 3.64 -21.31
CA THR A 254 12.60 4.64 -20.62
C THR A 254 12.75 4.29 -19.14
N ILE A 255 11.65 3.92 -18.48
CA ILE A 255 11.65 3.54 -17.07
C ILE A 255 12.45 2.26 -16.85
N LYS A 256 12.29 1.24 -17.71
CA LYS A 256 13.08 0.00 -17.64
C LYS A 256 14.57 0.29 -17.79
N ASN A 257 14.95 1.13 -18.76
CA ASN A 257 16.34 1.52 -18.97
C ASN A 257 16.92 2.28 -17.77
N CYS A 258 16.13 3.13 -17.10
CA CYS A 258 16.55 3.77 -15.85
C CYS A 258 16.81 2.76 -14.72
N LEU A 259 15.95 1.74 -14.59
CA LEU A 259 16.13 0.68 -13.58
C LEU A 259 17.35 -0.18 -13.90
N SER A 260 17.53 -0.58 -15.16
CA SER A 260 18.71 -1.31 -15.62
C SER A 260 20.01 -0.53 -15.36
N ALA A 261 20.04 0.76 -15.68
CA ALA A 261 21.20 1.62 -15.42
C ALA A 261 21.53 1.73 -13.92
N ALA A 262 20.51 1.73 -13.05
CA ALA A 262 20.70 1.69 -11.61
C ALA A 262 21.24 0.32 -11.13
N GLU A 263 20.73 -0.77 -11.71
CA GLU A 263 21.17 -2.13 -11.39
C GLU A 263 22.61 -2.41 -11.84
N ASP A 264 23.03 -1.87 -12.99
CA ASP A 264 24.41 -1.96 -13.49
C ASP A 264 25.41 -1.31 -12.53
N LYS A 265 24.99 -0.23 -11.87
CA LYS A 265 25.76 0.43 -10.79
C LYS A 265 25.54 -0.21 -9.41
N LYS A 266 24.77 -1.31 -9.34
CA LYS A 266 24.44 -2.07 -8.13
C LYS A 266 23.81 -1.21 -7.03
N LEU A 267 22.94 -0.28 -7.44
CA LEU A 267 22.27 0.62 -6.51
C LEU A 267 21.17 -0.13 -5.75
N LYS A 268 21.02 0.20 -4.47
CA LYS A 268 19.98 -0.34 -3.59
C LYS A 268 18.71 0.49 -3.61
N SER A 269 18.81 1.76 -3.99
CA SER A 269 17.68 2.67 -4.03
C SER A 269 17.77 3.66 -5.18
N VAL A 270 16.62 3.95 -5.79
CA VAL A 270 16.49 4.90 -6.89
C VAL A 270 15.28 5.80 -6.67
N ALA A 271 15.38 7.07 -7.04
CA ALA A 271 14.31 8.04 -6.94
C ALA A 271 13.90 8.57 -8.32
N PHE A 272 12.60 8.55 -8.60
CA PHE A 272 11.99 9.15 -9.78
C PHE A 272 11.38 10.51 -9.39
N PRO A 273 11.86 11.63 -9.96
CA PRO A 273 11.20 12.92 -9.79
C PRO A 273 9.88 12.96 -10.56
N PRO A 274 9.05 14.01 -10.39
CA PRO A 274 7.89 14.20 -11.23
C PRO A 274 8.29 14.30 -12.69
N PHE A 275 7.49 13.70 -13.56
CA PHE A 275 7.67 13.87 -14.99
C PHE A 275 7.41 15.33 -15.40
N PRO A 276 8.11 15.83 -16.43
CA PRO A 276 7.83 17.14 -17.00
C PRO A 276 6.35 17.28 -17.35
N SER A 277 5.80 18.47 -17.09
CA SER A 277 4.41 18.81 -17.36
C SER A 277 4.33 20.09 -18.17
N GLY A 278 3.30 20.23 -19.01
CA GLY A 278 3.15 21.36 -19.93
C GLY A 278 2.73 20.94 -21.34
N ARG A 279 3.03 21.78 -22.33
CA ARG A 279 2.73 21.46 -23.74
C ARG A 279 3.55 20.25 -24.19
N ASN A 280 2.91 19.32 -24.90
CA ASN A 280 3.49 18.07 -25.40
C ASN A 280 4.12 17.18 -24.30
N CYS A 281 3.63 17.31 -23.06
CA CYS A 281 4.02 16.44 -21.94
C CYS A 281 2.92 15.43 -21.63
N PHE A 282 3.29 14.31 -21.01
CA PHE A 282 2.33 13.27 -20.64
C PHE A 282 1.31 13.80 -19.62
N PRO A 283 0.03 13.45 -19.74
CA PRO A 283 -0.93 13.64 -18.66
C PRO A 283 -0.41 12.95 -17.39
N LYS A 284 -0.51 13.63 -16.24
CA LYS A 284 -0.02 13.12 -14.95
C LYS A 284 -0.52 11.71 -14.64
N GLN A 285 -1.79 11.44 -14.95
CA GLN A 285 -2.41 10.12 -14.76
C GLN A 285 -1.76 9.04 -15.64
N THR A 286 -1.61 9.30 -16.93
CA THR A 286 -0.97 8.36 -17.87
C THR A 286 0.48 8.10 -17.48
N ALA A 287 1.24 9.16 -17.15
CA ALA A 287 2.63 9.04 -16.72
C ALA A 287 2.77 8.16 -15.46
N ALA A 288 1.94 8.40 -14.44
CA ALA A 288 1.94 7.60 -13.21
C ALA A 288 1.59 6.13 -13.49
N GLN A 289 0.56 5.88 -14.30
CA GLN A 289 0.12 4.53 -14.66
C GLN A 289 1.21 3.75 -15.41
N VAL A 290 1.78 4.34 -16.46
CA VAL A 290 2.84 3.71 -17.26
C VAL A 290 4.08 3.45 -16.40
N THR A 291 4.48 4.42 -15.58
CA THR A 291 5.66 4.29 -14.71
C THR A 291 5.49 3.16 -13.68
N LEU A 292 4.36 3.12 -12.98
CA LEU A 292 4.10 2.09 -11.97
C LEU A 292 4.01 0.71 -12.61
N LYS A 293 3.36 0.60 -13.78
CA LYS A 293 3.29 -0.63 -14.57
C LYS A 293 4.69 -1.11 -14.97
N ALA A 294 5.52 -0.22 -15.52
CA ALA A 294 6.88 -0.51 -15.96
C ALA A 294 7.74 -1.04 -14.79
N ILE A 295 7.68 -0.38 -13.63
CA ILE A 295 8.42 -0.79 -12.44
C ILE A 295 7.94 -2.14 -11.92
N SER A 296 6.62 -2.37 -11.87
CA SER A 296 6.09 -3.68 -11.46
C SER A 296 6.54 -4.80 -12.40
N ALA A 297 6.43 -4.60 -13.72
CA ALA A 297 6.83 -5.58 -14.72
C ALA A 297 8.34 -5.88 -14.65
N HIS A 298 9.17 -4.85 -14.50
CA HIS A 298 10.62 -5.01 -14.37
C HIS A 298 11.01 -5.88 -13.18
N PHE A 299 10.37 -5.68 -12.02
CA PHE A 299 10.64 -6.51 -10.85
C PHE A 299 10.04 -7.90 -10.94
N ASP A 300 8.88 -8.06 -11.59
CA ASP A 300 8.29 -9.38 -11.85
C ASP A 300 9.18 -10.22 -12.79
N ASP A 301 9.86 -9.58 -13.76
CA ASP A 301 10.77 -10.23 -14.71
C ASP A 301 12.17 -10.47 -14.11
N SER A 302 12.66 -9.59 -13.25
CA SER A 302 14.02 -9.63 -12.68
C SER A 302 14.04 -10.05 -11.20
N SER A 303 14.20 -11.35 -10.95
CA SER A 303 14.33 -11.91 -9.59
C SER A 303 15.67 -11.60 -8.88
N ALA A 304 16.65 -11.03 -9.59
CA ALA A 304 18.01 -10.76 -9.09
C ALA A 304 18.38 -9.27 -9.03
N SER A 305 17.38 -8.38 -9.01
CA SER A 305 17.62 -6.93 -8.92
C SER A 305 18.32 -6.53 -7.61
N SER A 306 19.28 -5.61 -7.72
CA SER A 306 19.93 -5.00 -6.55
C SER A 306 19.07 -3.93 -5.87
N LEU A 307 18.06 -3.41 -6.57
CA LEU A 307 17.17 -2.37 -6.08
C LEU A 307 16.17 -2.92 -5.08
N LYS A 308 16.14 -2.29 -3.90
CA LYS A 308 15.21 -2.61 -2.81
C LYS A 308 14.15 -1.53 -2.62
N ASN A 309 14.52 -0.26 -2.82
CA ASN A 309 13.61 0.86 -2.61
C ASN A 309 13.53 1.74 -3.85
N VAL A 310 12.31 1.97 -4.33
CA VAL A 310 12.02 2.95 -5.37
C VAL A 310 11.19 4.07 -4.76
N TYR A 311 11.69 5.30 -4.89
CA TYR A 311 11.04 6.49 -4.38
C TYR A 311 10.42 7.29 -5.51
N PHE A 312 9.17 7.73 -5.33
CA PHE A 312 8.54 8.72 -6.22
C PHE A 312 8.52 10.05 -5.50
N LEU A 313 9.28 11.02 -6.01
CA LEU A 313 9.30 12.36 -5.47
C LEU A 313 8.13 13.12 -6.06
N LEU A 314 7.26 13.64 -5.20
CA LEU A 314 6.07 14.37 -5.60
C LEU A 314 6.04 15.69 -4.82
N PHE A 315 5.82 16.79 -5.54
CA PHE A 315 5.82 18.14 -4.97
C PHE A 315 4.38 18.66 -4.79
N ASP A 316 3.49 18.34 -5.74
CA ASP A 316 2.12 18.83 -5.77
C ASP A 316 1.10 17.80 -5.25
N SER A 317 0.06 18.30 -4.57
CA SER A 317 -1.01 17.46 -4.01
C SER A 317 -1.81 16.70 -5.06
N GLU A 318 -1.91 17.22 -6.28
CA GLU A 318 -2.62 16.56 -7.38
C GLU A 318 -1.87 15.30 -7.84
N SER A 319 -0.57 15.40 -8.14
CA SER A 319 0.26 14.25 -8.47
C SER A 319 0.29 13.23 -7.33
N ILE A 320 0.36 13.68 -6.07
CA ILE A 320 0.24 12.80 -4.90
C ILE A 320 -1.07 12.00 -4.96
N GLY A 321 -2.20 12.67 -5.16
CA GLY A 321 -3.51 12.00 -5.25
C GLY A 321 -3.56 10.97 -6.38
N ILE A 322 -3.01 11.30 -7.55
CA ILE A 322 -2.95 10.40 -8.71
C ILE A 322 -2.09 9.18 -8.41
N TYR A 323 -0.87 9.36 -7.91
CA TYR A 323 0.02 8.25 -7.59
C TYR A 323 -0.55 7.34 -6.48
N VAL A 324 -1.22 7.91 -5.48
CA VAL A 324 -1.91 7.12 -4.44
C VAL A 324 -3.02 6.26 -5.07
N GLN A 325 -3.81 6.82 -5.99
CA GLN A 325 -4.87 6.08 -6.69
C GLN A 325 -4.31 4.97 -7.58
N GLU A 326 -3.27 5.25 -8.36
CA GLU A 326 -2.66 4.24 -9.25
C GLU A 326 -1.94 3.15 -8.46
N MET A 327 -1.25 3.49 -7.37
CA MET A 327 -0.62 2.49 -6.49
C MET A 327 -1.63 1.54 -5.86
N ALA A 328 -2.84 2.02 -5.53
CA ALA A 328 -3.91 1.16 -5.02
C ALA A 328 -4.37 0.11 -6.06
N LYS A 329 -4.26 0.41 -7.36
CA LYS A 329 -4.61 -0.54 -8.43
C LYS A 329 -3.58 -1.65 -8.62
N LEU A 330 -2.32 -1.44 -8.21
CA LEU A 330 -1.31 -2.50 -8.29
C LEU A 330 -1.68 -3.73 -7.43
N ASP A 331 -2.59 -3.62 -6.45
CA ASP A 331 -3.10 -4.77 -5.68
C ASP A 331 -4.17 -5.56 -6.45
N THR A 332 -4.77 -4.92 -7.46
CA THR A 332 -5.92 -5.45 -8.21
C THR A 332 -5.52 -6.18 -9.50
N ASN A 333 -4.22 -6.33 -9.78
CA ASN A 333 -3.78 -7.19 -10.87
C ASN A 333 -4.19 -8.65 -10.54
N PRO A 334 -5.05 -9.29 -11.35
CA PRO A 334 -5.63 -10.61 -11.04
C PRO A 334 -4.64 -11.78 -11.18
N LEU A 335 -3.33 -11.52 -11.26
CA LEU A 335 -2.30 -12.54 -11.48
C LEU A 335 -1.57 -13.00 -10.21
N SER A 336 -1.79 -12.38 -9.04
CA SER A 336 -1.24 -12.87 -7.77
C SER A 336 -2.20 -13.78 -6.98
N CYS A 337 -3.43 -14.00 -7.47
CA CYS A 337 -4.30 -15.07 -6.99
C CYS A 337 -3.97 -16.39 -7.73
N LEU A 338 -2.71 -16.83 -7.67
CA LEU A 338 -2.38 -18.24 -7.88
C LEU A 338 -2.96 -19.03 -6.70
N ILE A 339 -4.25 -19.33 -6.80
CA ILE A 339 -4.73 -20.65 -6.40
C ILE A 339 -3.81 -21.62 -7.15
N PRO A 340 -3.10 -22.56 -6.48
CA PRO A 340 -2.45 -23.63 -7.20
C PRO A 340 -3.55 -24.32 -7.99
N LYS A 341 -3.55 -24.17 -9.33
CA LYS A 341 -4.23 -25.15 -10.17
C LYS A 341 -3.61 -26.46 -9.74
N GLN A 342 -4.41 -27.31 -9.07
CA GLN A 342 -4.03 -28.68 -8.82
C GLN A 342 -3.55 -29.24 -10.15
N GLN A 343 -2.24 -29.41 -10.27
CA GLN A 343 -1.70 -30.36 -11.22
C GLN A 343 -2.37 -31.67 -10.83
N ASN A 344 -3.12 -32.20 -11.79
CA ASN A 344 -3.67 -33.53 -11.75
C ASN A 344 -2.47 -34.48 -11.72
N VAL A 345 -1.93 -34.72 -10.53
CA VAL A 345 -1.02 -35.83 -10.29
C VAL A 345 -1.89 -37.07 -10.30
N ASP A 346 -1.70 -37.87 -11.33
CA ASP A 346 -2.21 -39.22 -11.46
C ASP A 346 -1.85 -40.03 -10.21
N ILE A 347 -2.79 -40.07 -9.26
CA ILE A 347 -2.79 -41.07 -8.21
C ILE A 347 -3.35 -42.34 -8.86
N CYS A 348 -2.42 -43.17 -9.30
CA CYS A 348 -2.65 -44.56 -9.66
C CYS A 348 -3.37 -45.27 -8.50
N PRO A 349 -4.62 -45.76 -8.67
CA PRO A 349 -5.22 -46.64 -7.69
C PRO A 349 -4.76 -48.06 -7.99
N GLN A 350 -3.73 -48.53 -7.27
CA GLN A 350 -3.49 -49.96 -7.18
C GLN A 350 -4.64 -50.61 -6.40
N GLY A 351 -5.24 -51.62 -7.04
CA GLY A 351 -5.76 -52.78 -6.34
C GLY A 351 -7.27 -52.83 -6.11
N ILE A 352 -8.04 -53.21 -7.14
CA ILE A 352 -9.15 -54.16 -6.93
C ILE A 352 -9.14 -55.19 -8.07
N HIS A 353 -8.95 -56.45 -7.66
CA HIS A 353 -9.07 -57.67 -8.43
C HIS A 353 -10.30 -57.70 -9.36
N LEU A 354 -10.09 -58.03 -10.65
CA LEU A 354 -11.12 -58.75 -11.41
C LEU A 354 -10.51 -59.96 -12.12
N LYS A 355 -11.14 -61.10 -11.84
CA LYS A 355 -10.86 -62.41 -12.42
C LYS A 355 -11.15 -62.42 -13.92
N GLU A 356 -10.21 -63.03 -14.61
CA GLU A 356 -10.30 -63.75 -15.86
C GLU A 356 -11.68 -64.41 -16.12
N SER A 357 -12.30 -64.13 -17.28
CA SER A 357 -12.98 -65.16 -18.08
C SER A 357 -13.36 -64.67 -19.48
N SER A 358 -13.06 -65.53 -20.45
CA SER A 358 -13.11 -65.35 -21.89
C SER A 358 -14.53 -65.33 -22.49
N ARG A 359 -14.71 -64.67 -23.66
CA ARG A 359 -15.12 -65.27 -24.95
C ARG A 359 -15.76 -64.26 -25.94
N LYS A 360 -15.17 -64.27 -27.15
CA LYS A 360 -15.77 -64.29 -28.52
C LYS A 360 -16.78 -63.21 -28.96
N LEU A 361 -16.43 -62.53 -30.06
CA LEU A 361 -17.01 -62.62 -31.44
C LEU A 361 -16.80 -61.26 -32.17
N LEU A 362 -15.86 -61.12 -33.11
CA LEU A 362 -15.92 -61.40 -34.58
C LEU A 362 -16.97 -60.60 -35.39
N LYS A 363 -16.46 -60.00 -36.48
CA LYS A 363 -17.09 -59.30 -37.64
C LYS A 363 -17.28 -57.79 -37.42
N GLY A 364 -16.70 -56.86 -38.18
CA GLY A 364 -16.24 -56.87 -39.57
C GLY A 364 -17.25 -56.09 -40.43
N ASN A 365 -16.95 -54.84 -40.81
CA ASN A 365 -17.33 -54.30 -42.12
C ASN A 365 -16.68 -52.94 -42.45
N LYS A 366 -16.10 -52.88 -43.65
CA LYS A 366 -15.64 -51.69 -44.36
C LYS A 366 -16.81 -51.06 -45.14
N ALA A 367 -16.87 -49.74 -45.26
CA ALA A 367 -17.39 -48.99 -46.42
C ALA A 367 -17.32 -47.48 -46.12
N LYS A 368 -16.43 -46.73 -46.79
CA LYS A 368 -16.65 -45.92 -48.01
C LYS A 368 -17.11 -44.48 -47.73
N LEU A 369 -16.18 -43.56 -47.96
CA LEU A 369 -16.42 -42.15 -48.30
C LEU A 369 -17.21 -42.01 -49.61
N PRO A 370 -17.97 -40.92 -49.78
CA PRO A 370 -18.16 -40.29 -51.07
C PRO A 370 -17.42 -38.95 -51.14
N LYS A 371 -16.78 -38.71 -52.29
CA LYS A 371 -16.42 -37.39 -52.80
C LYS A 371 -17.66 -36.76 -53.42
N PHE A 372 -17.84 -35.45 -53.23
CA PHE A 372 -18.01 -34.48 -54.31
C PHE A 372 -17.43 -33.14 -53.86
#